data_AF-A0A950U1N0-F1
#
_entry.id   AF-A0A950U1N0-F1
#
_cell.length_a   1.000
_cell.length_b   1.000
_cell.length_c   1.000
_cell.angle_alpha   90.00
_cell.angle_beta   90.00
_cell.angle_gamma   90.00
#
_symmetry.space_group_name_H-M   'P 1'
#
loop_
_entity.id
_entity.type
_entity.pdbx_description
1 polymer ?
#
loop_
_entity_poly.entity_id
_entity_poly.type
_entity_poly.pdbx_seq_one_letter_code
_entity_poly.pdbx_strand_id
1 'polypeptide(L)' 'MAALGFSWADVTATQVYTIFEIHPLLADEFVRRGAMSGGLVWHFARPPVQGLDFEVDVRGVAHELVI' A
#
# COMPACT_ATOMS: atom_id res chain seq x y z
N MET A 1 1.34 7.61 8.97
CA MET A 1 1.87 8.72 8.16
C MET A 1 1.75 10.08 8.83
N ALA A 2 0.66 10.38 9.57
CA ALA A 2 0.51 11.65 10.27
C ALA A 2 1.70 12.01 11.19
N ALA A 3 2.33 11.03 11.83
CA ALA A 3 3.55 11.23 12.63
C ALA A 3 4.75 11.78 11.81
N LEU A 4 4.74 11.58 10.49
CA LEU A 4 5.71 12.10 9.52
C LEU A 4 5.21 13.35 8.80
N GLY A 5 4.01 13.87 9.12
CA GLY A 5 3.41 15.05 8.47
C GLY A 5 2.69 14.78 7.14
N PHE A 6 2.46 13.50 6.78
CA PHE A 6 1.84 13.10 5.52
C PHE A 6 0.51 12.33 5.70
N SER A 7 -0.24 12.20 4.61
CA SER A 7 -1.52 11.54 4.50
C SER A 7 -1.56 10.53 3.35
N TRP A 8 -2.65 9.76 3.23
CA TRP A 8 -2.87 8.88 2.08
C TRP A 8 -3.02 9.63 0.75
N ALA A 9 -3.36 10.92 0.79
CA ALA A 9 -3.43 11.74 -0.42
C ALA A 9 -2.04 12.03 -1.01
N ASP A 10 -0.96 11.90 -0.22
CA ASP A 10 0.42 12.13 -0.64
C ASP A 10 1.09 10.87 -1.22
N VAL A 11 0.41 9.73 -1.15
CA VAL A 11 0.93 8.44 -1.64
C VAL A 11 0.66 8.33 -3.14
N THR A 12 1.72 8.04 -3.90
CA THR A 12 1.64 7.83 -5.35
C THR A 12 1.69 6.36 -5.72
N ALA A 13 2.17 5.48 -4.83
CA ALA A 13 2.14 4.03 -5.01
C ALA A 13 1.99 3.29 -3.69
N THR A 14 1.12 2.26 -3.70
CA THR A 14 0.85 1.36 -2.56
C THR A 14 1.11 -0.08 -2.98
N GLN A 15 1.87 -0.82 -2.16
CA GLN A 15 2.19 -2.21 -2.39
C GLN A 15 1.86 -3.04 -1.15
N VAL A 16 1.20 -4.18 -1.35
CA VAL A 16 0.84 -5.10 -0.26
C VAL A 16 1.52 -6.43 -0.48
N TYR A 17 2.14 -6.96 0.57
CA TYR A 17 2.76 -8.29 0.59
C TYR A 17 2.04 -9.15 1.62
N THR A 18 1.29 -10.14 1.14
CA THR A 18 0.73 -11.18 1.99
C THR A 18 0.27 -12.37 1.14
N ILE A 19 0.27 -13.56 1.75
CA ILE A 19 -0.32 -14.78 1.19
C ILE A 19 -1.81 -14.94 1.53
N PHE A 20 -2.36 -14.03 2.34
CA PHE A 20 -3.77 -14.06 2.74
C PHE A 20 -4.64 -13.27 1.77
N GLU A 21 -5.88 -13.68 1.59
CA GLU A 21 -6.81 -12.98 0.70
C GLU A 21 -7.18 -11.59 1.25
N ILE A 22 -6.89 -10.54 0.47
CA ILE A 22 -7.16 -9.15 0.87
C ILE A 22 -8.40 -8.55 0.21
N HIS A 23 -9.04 -9.25 -0.74
CA HIS A 23 -10.21 -8.73 -1.46
C HIS A 23 -11.31 -8.18 -0.54
N PRO A 24 -11.70 -8.84 0.57
CA PRO A 24 -12.71 -8.32 1.48
C PRO A 24 -12.33 -6.98 2.14
N LEU A 25 -11.03 -6.66 2.23
CA LEU A 25 -10.52 -5.45 2.88
C LEU A 25 -10.34 -4.29 1.91
N LEU A 26 -10.36 -4.55 0.58
CA LEU A 26 -10.03 -3.53 -0.42
C LEU A 26 -10.97 -2.32 -0.32
N ALA A 27 -12.28 -2.54 -0.33
CA ALA A 27 -13.25 -1.44 -0.28
C ALA A 27 -13.25 -0.74 1.10
N ASP A 28 -13.39 -1.53 2.17
CA ASP A 28 -13.66 -0.99 3.50
C ASP A 28 -12.46 -0.39 4.19
N GLU A 29 -11.25 -0.89 3.90
CA GLU A 29 -10.02 -0.36 4.50
C GLU A 29 -9.21 0.46 3.50
N PHE A 30 -8.85 -0.10 2.35
CA PHE A 30 -7.90 0.55 1.46
C PHE A 30 -8.52 1.71 0.67
N VAL A 31 -9.67 1.48 -0.01
CA VAL A 31 -10.36 2.52 -0.77
C VAL A 31 -10.91 3.59 0.17
N ARG A 32 -11.57 3.21 1.27
CA ARG A 32 -12.11 4.16 2.25
C ARG A 32 -11.05 5.11 2.80
N ARG A 33 -9.82 4.63 3.03
CA ARG A 33 -8.70 5.45 3.53
C ARG A 33 -7.99 6.26 2.43
N GLY A 34 -8.33 6.05 1.16
CA GLY A 34 -7.66 6.67 0.02
C GLY A 34 -6.33 6.01 -0.36
N ALA A 35 -6.01 4.85 0.21
CA ALA A 35 -4.74 4.15 0.01
C ALA A 35 -4.56 3.54 -1.39
N MET A 36 -5.61 3.55 -2.22
CA MET A 36 -5.60 3.02 -3.60
C MET A 36 -5.83 4.12 -4.65
N SER A 37 -5.63 5.39 -4.31
CA SER A 37 -5.84 6.52 -5.24
C SER A 37 -5.02 6.37 -6.54
N GLY A 38 -3.77 5.91 -6.43
CA GLY A 38 -2.88 5.56 -7.55
C GLY A 38 -2.92 4.07 -7.94
N GLY A 39 -3.90 3.32 -7.43
CA GLY A 39 -3.93 1.85 -7.49
C GLY A 39 -3.18 1.18 -6.34
N LEU A 40 -3.25 -0.15 -6.31
CA LEU A 40 -2.54 -1.00 -5.34
C LEU A 40 -2.02 -2.24 -6.05
N VAL A 41 -0.76 -2.55 -5.82
CA VAL A 41 -0.13 -3.79 -6.29
C VAL A 41 -0.14 -4.77 -5.13
N TRP A 42 -0.81 -5.91 -5.33
CA TRP A 42 -0.77 -7.01 -4.38
C TRP A 42 0.22 -8.06 -4.86
N HIS A 43 1.28 -8.25 -4.08
CA HIS A 43 2.21 -9.36 -4.21
C HIS A 43 1.73 -10.52 -3.36
N PHE A 44 1.27 -11.61 -3.99
CA PHE A 44 0.89 -12.85 -3.31
C PHE A 44 2.12 -13.61 -2.82
N ALA A 45 2.78 -13.04 -1.81
CA ALA A 45 4.02 -13.52 -1.24
C ALA A 45 4.09 -13.16 0.25
N ARG A 46 4.93 -13.86 1.01
CA ARG A 46 5.23 -13.43 2.39
C ARG A 46 6.06 -12.13 2.37
N PRO A 47 5.85 -11.24 3.35
CA PRO A 47 6.67 -10.04 3.50
C PRO A 47 8.18 -10.36 3.57
N PRO A 48 9.04 -9.45 3.08
CA PRO A 48 10.49 -9.59 3.23
C PRO A 48 10.95 -9.51 4.70
N VAL A 49 10.19 -8.83 5.55
CA VAL A 49 10.48 -8.74 6.99
C VAL A 49 10.04 -10.02 7.70
N GLN A 50 10.98 -10.70 8.35
CA GLN A 50 10.70 -11.93 9.10
C GLN A 50 9.74 -11.68 10.26
N GLY A 51 8.79 -12.60 10.44
CA GLY A 51 7.79 -12.54 11.51
C GLY A 51 6.55 -11.71 11.17
N LEU A 52 6.49 -11.08 9.99
CA LEU A 52 5.27 -10.44 9.49
C LEU A 52 4.49 -11.37 8.56
N ASP A 53 3.18 -11.35 8.73
CA ASP A 53 2.21 -12.03 7.86
C ASP A 53 1.60 -11.08 6.82
N PHE A 54 1.75 -9.77 7.04
CA PHE A 54 1.17 -8.71 6.24
C PHE A 54 2.06 -7.47 6.32
N GLU A 55 2.41 -6.91 5.16
CA GLU A 55 3.18 -5.68 5.05
C GLU A 55 2.55 -4.78 3.98
N VAL A 56 2.52 -3.47 4.27
CA VAL A 56 2.12 -2.43 3.32
C VAL A 56 3.27 -1.45 3.16
N ASP A 57 3.85 -1.42 1.97
CA ASP A 57 4.87 -0.45 1.56
C ASP A 57 4.21 0.68 0.76
N VAL A 58 4.64 1.92 1.03
CA VAL A 58 4.08 3.12 0.39
C VAL A 58 5.17 4.11 0.06
N ARG A 59 5.01 4.82 -1.06
CA ARG A 59 5.85 5.95 -1.41
C ARG A 59 5.05 7.11 -1.98
N GLY A 60 5.58 8.32 -1.80
CA GLY A 60 5.13 9.53 -2.47
C GLY A 60 6.30 10.16 -3.21
N VAL A 61 6.16 10.37 -4.52
CA VAL A 61 7.18 11.04 -5.35
C VAL A 61 6.55 12.17 -6.16
N ALA A 62 7.31 13.25 -6.41
CA ALA A 62 6.80 14.37 -7.21
C ALA A 62 6.65 14.03 -8.70
N HIS A 63 7.47 13.11 -9.21
CA HIS A 63 7.47 12.69 -10.60
C HIS A 63 7.91 11.22 -10.69
N GLU A 64 7.20 10.44 -11.49
CA GLU A 64 7.51 9.04 -11.76
C GLU A 64 7.72 8.85 -13.28
N LEU A 65 8.89 8.34 -13.65
CA LEU A 65 9.23 8.04 -15.04
C LEU A 65 9.32 6.52 -15.21
N VAL A 66 8.51 5.98 -16.11
CA VAL A 66 8.51 4.56 -16.48
C VAL A 66 9.12 4.45 -17.89
N ILE A 67 10.17 3.64 -18.05
CA ILE A 67 10.95 3.48 -19.29
C ILE A 67 10.79 2.06 -19.82
#